data_AF-A0AAU3TNG9-F1
#
_entry.id   AF-A0AAU3TNG9-F1
#
_cell.length_a   1.000
_cell.length_b   1.000
_cell.length_c   1.000
_cell.angle_alpha   90.00
_cell.angle_beta   90.00
_cell.angle_gamma   90.00
#
_symmetry.space_group_name_H-M   'P 1'
#
loop_
_entity.id
_entity.type
_entity.pdbx_description
1 polymer ?
#
loop_
_entity_poly.entity_id
_entity_poly.type
_entity_poly.pdbx_seq_one_letter_code
_entity_poly.pdbx_strand_id
1 'polypeptide(L)' 'MSSHGIDPRAHDDPRNRYPSDEQFYGSDRPDRAQIPEDRPRGGRGGSPAKHRGTWATVALVAGIILLIILGIALFP' A
#
# COMPACT_ATOMS: atom_id res chain seq x y z
N MET A 1 20.64 13.38 -14.35
CA MET A 1 21.53 12.59 -13.46
C MET A 1 21.66 13.40 -12.19
N SER A 2 21.00 12.99 -11.11
CA SER A 2 21.08 13.69 -9.82
C SER A 2 22.46 13.38 -9.23
N SER A 3 23.30 14.40 -9.04
CA SER A 3 24.60 14.24 -8.40
C SER A 3 24.35 14.10 -6.90
N HIS A 4 24.33 12.87 -6.38
CA HIS A 4 24.30 12.64 -4.94
C HIS A 4 25.74 12.81 -4.42
N GLY A 5 26.09 14.06 -4.11
CA GLY A 5 27.34 14.38 -3.44
C GLY A 5 27.41 13.76 -2.04
N ILE A 6 28.62 13.68 -1.50
CA ILE A 6 28.85 13.23 -0.12
C ILE A 6 28.06 14.14 0.85
N ASP A 7 27.42 13.56 1.87
CA ASP A 7 26.84 14.35 2.99
C ASP A 7 27.91 15.33 3.52
N PRO A 8 27.67 16.66 3.53
CA PRO A 8 28.63 17.66 4.01
C PRO A 8 29.14 17.39 5.44
N ARG A 9 28.37 16.68 6.27
CA ARG A 9 28.78 16.30 7.64
C ARG A 9 29.81 15.18 7.67
N ALA A 10 29.86 14.37 6.61
CA ALA A 10 30.76 13.24 6.45
C ALA A 10 32.00 13.57 5.59
N HIS A 11 32.08 14.78 5.04
CA HIS A 11 33.17 15.22 4.17
C HIS A 11 34.53 15.18 4.88
N ASP A 12 34.59 15.59 6.15
CA ASP A 12 35.82 15.69 6.93
C ASP A 12 35.98 14.55 7.95
N ASP A 13 35.14 13.51 7.90
CA ASP A 13 35.26 12.36 8.81
C ASP A 13 36.38 11.43 8.32
N PRO A 14 37.49 11.25 9.07
CA PRO A 14 38.59 10.37 8.67
C PRO A 14 38.20 8.88 8.59
N ARG A 15 37.02 8.51 9.08
CA ARG A 15 36.46 7.16 9.00
C ARG A 15 35.62 6.95 7.75
N ASN A 16 35.27 8.01 7.01
CA ASN A 16 34.53 7.86 5.78
C ASN A 16 35.43 7.20 4.71
N ARG A 17 35.05 5.99 4.31
CA ARG A 17 35.80 5.21 3.31
C ARG A 17 35.29 5.42 1.89
N TYR A 18 34.15 6.08 1.72
CA TYR A 18 33.47 6.17 0.43
C TYR A 18 33.48 7.61 -0.10
N PRO A 19 33.85 7.79 -1.39
CA PRO A 19 33.90 9.10 -2.04
C PRO A 19 32.53 9.62 -2.49
N SER A 20 31.44 8.85 -2.32
CA SER A 20 30.07 9.34 -2.49
C SER A 20 29.08 8.53 -1.65
N ASP A 21 27.95 9.18 -1.33
CA ASP A 21 26.84 8.52 -0.64
C ASP A 21 26.29 7.34 -1.46
N GLU A 22 26.28 7.45 -2.79
CA GLU A 22 25.89 6.36 -3.69
C GLU A 22 26.78 5.13 -3.50
N GLN A 23 28.09 5.31 -3.35
CA GLN A 23 29.00 4.20 -3.10
C GLN A 23 28.82 3.63 -1.69
N PHE A 24 28.60 4.47 -0.69
CA PHE A 24 28.32 4.03 0.69
C PHE A 24 27.02 3.21 0.78
N TYR A 25 25.92 3.70 0.19
CA TYR A 25 24.63 3.01 0.22
C TYR A 25 24.55 1.82 -0.76
N GLY A 26 25.43 1.79 -1.76
CA GLY A 26 25.49 0.75 -2.78
C GLY A 26 26.46 -0.39 -2.48
N SER A 27 27.48 -0.19 -1.63
CA SER A 27 28.57 -1.17 -1.42
C SER A 27 28.09 -2.54 -0.95
N ASP A 28 27.05 -2.54 -0.11
CA ASP A 28 26.53 -3.75 0.53
C ASP A 28 25.25 -4.26 -0.14
N ARG A 29 24.79 -3.57 -1.20
CA ARG A 29 23.61 -3.98 -1.95
C ARG A 29 24.01 -4.94 -3.06
N PRO A 30 23.36 -6.11 -3.17
CA PRO A 30 23.55 -6.99 -4.32
C PRO A 30 23.06 -6.29 -5.59
N ASP A 31 23.64 -6.63 -6.75
CA ASP A 31 23.34 -6.02 -8.06
C ASP A 31 21.85 -6.01 -8.45
N ARG A 32 21.02 -6.83 -7.77
CA ARG A 32 19.56 -6.89 -7.92
C ARG A 32 18.84 -6.71 -6.60
N ALA A 33 19.12 -5.63 -5.87
CA ALA A 33 18.50 -5.27 -4.60
C ALA A 33 17.03 -4.81 -4.71
N GLN A 34 16.25 -5.35 -5.67
CA GLN A 34 14.80 -5.15 -5.68
C GLN A 34 14.18 -6.08 -4.64
N ILE A 35 13.92 -5.55 -3.46
CA ILE A 35 13.17 -6.26 -2.42
C ILE A 35 11.66 -6.13 -2.69
N PRO A 36 10.84 -7.13 -2.34
CA PRO A 36 9.37 -7.04 -2.48
C PRO A 36 8.75 -5.80 -1.82
N GLU A 37 9.41 -5.28 -0.78
CA GLU A 37 9.06 -4.07 -0.04
C GLU A 37 9.27 -2.77 -0.84
N ASP A 38 10.06 -2.83 -1.91
CA ASP A 38 10.32 -1.74 -2.86
C ASP A 38 9.15 -1.54 -3.85
N ARG A 39 8.07 -2.30 -3.67
CA ARG A 39 6.81 -2.08 -4.37
C ARG A 39 6.39 -0.61 -4.26
N PRO A 40 5.89 0.00 -5.35
CA PRO A 40 5.53 1.41 -5.37
C PRO A 40 4.63 1.76 -4.17
N ARG A 41 5.09 2.69 -3.33
CA ARG A 41 4.31 3.26 -2.22
C ARG A 41 3.22 4.16 -2.80
N GLY A 42 2.16 3.52 -3.28
CA GLY A 42 1.03 4.16 -3.94
C GLY A 42 0.94 3.75 -5.41
N GLY A 43 -0.15 3.06 -5.77
CA GLY A 43 -0.54 2.91 -7.16
C GLY A 43 -0.66 1.48 -7.70
N ARG A 44 -1.64 0.75 -7.20
CA ARG A 44 -2.62 0.19 -8.14
C ARG A 44 -3.98 0.39 -7.51
N GLY A 45 -4.75 1.34 -8.04
CA GLY A 45 -6.20 1.36 -7.86
C GLY A 45 -6.71 0.04 -8.39
N GLY A 46 -6.73 -0.98 -7.53
CA GLY A 46 -7.35 -2.25 -7.81
C GLY A 46 -8.81 -1.93 -8.13
N SER A 47 -9.28 -2.47 -9.25
CA SER A 47 -10.69 -2.54 -9.60
C SER A 47 -11.53 -2.66 -8.34
N PRO A 48 -12.59 -1.85 -8.14
CA PRO A 48 -13.37 -1.89 -6.92
C PRO A 48 -13.74 -3.35 -6.69
N ALA A 49 -13.34 -3.87 -5.54
CA ALA A 49 -13.62 -5.25 -5.19
C ALA A 49 -15.12 -5.43 -5.33
N LYS A 50 -15.57 -6.07 -6.42
CA LYS A 50 -16.95 -6.53 -6.58
C LYS A 50 -17.12 -7.63 -5.53
N HIS A 51 -17.32 -7.22 -4.29
CA HIS A 51 -17.57 -8.11 -3.18
C HIS A 51 -18.88 -8.81 -3.52
N ARG A 52 -18.79 -10.10 -3.82
CA ARG A 52 -19.97 -10.98 -3.92
C ARG A 52 -20.86 -10.87 -2.67
N GLY A 53 -20.27 -10.46 -1.54
CA GLY A 53 -20.97 -10.13 -0.30
C GLY A 53 -21.96 -8.97 -0.40
N THR A 54 -21.77 -7.99 -1.29
CA THR A 54 -22.70 -6.85 -1.41
C THR A 54 -24.10 -7.32 -1.83
N TRP A 55 -24.20 -8.27 -2.76
CA TRP A 55 -25.48 -8.84 -3.16
C TRP A 55 -26.14 -9.66 -2.04
N ALA A 56 -25.34 -10.34 -1.21
CA ALA A 56 -25.85 -11.07 -0.04
C ALA A 56 -26.42 -10.10 1.00
N THR A 57 -25.73 -8.98 1.28
CA THR A 57 -26.24 -7.94 2.18
C THR A 57 -27.51 -7.29 1.63
N VAL A 58 -27.56 -7.01 0.32
CA VAL A 58 -28.76 -6.45 -0.33
C VAL A 58 -29.95 -7.42 -0.20
N ALA A 59 -29.75 -8.71 -0.47
CA ALA A 59 -30.80 -9.71 -0.33
C ALA A 59 -31.30 -9.84 1.12
N LEU A 60 -30.38 -9.81 2.09
CA LEU A 60 -30.72 -9.84 3.52
C LEU A 60 -31.57 -8.65 3.94
N VAL A 61 -31.14 -7.43 3.58
CA VAL A 61 -31.87 -6.20 3.92
C VAL A 61 -33.25 -6.17 3.26
N ALA A 62 -33.34 -6.54 1.98
CA ALA A 62 -34.61 -6.65 1.27
C ALA A 62 -35.56 -7.66 1.95
N GLY A 63 -35.04 -8.81 2.39
CA GLY A 63 -35.82 -9.82 3.12
C GLY A 63 -36.35 -9.32 4.46
N ILE A 64 -35.53 -8.61 5.24
CA ILE A 64 -35.96 -8.02 6.52
C ILE A 64 -37.09 -7.01 6.30
N ILE A 65 -36.95 -6.11 5.32
CA ILE A 65 -37.98 -5.12 4.98
C ILE A 65 -39.28 -5.82 4.60
N LEU A 66 -39.20 -6.87 3.78
CA LEU A 66 -40.38 -7.64 3.37
C LEU A 66 -41.09 -8.28 4.58
N LEU A 67 -40.35 -8.85 5.53
CA LEU A 67 -40.91 -9.42 6.75
C LEU A 67 -41.61 -8.37 7.63
N ILE A 68 -41.02 -7.18 7.75
CA ILE A 68 -41.63 -6.07 8.50
C ILE A 68 -42.95 -5.65 7.86
N ILE A 69 -42.97 -5.45 6.52
CA ILE A 69 -44.19 -5.09 5.79
C ILE A 69 -45.26 -6.16 5.95
N LEU A 70 -44.89 -7.45 5.83
CA LEU A 70 -45.82 -8.56 6.00
C LEU A 70 -46.37 -8.61 7.43
N GLY A 71 -45.54 -8.37 8.43
CA GLY A 71 -45.96 -8.30 9.83
C GLY A 71 -46.98 -7.19 10.06
N ILE A 72 -46.73 -5.98 9.54
CA ILE A 72 -47.66 -4.85 9.62
C ILE A 72 -48.96 -5.16 8.86
N ALA A 73 -48.88 -5.80 7.68
CA ALA A 73 -50.07 -6.11 6.88
C ALA A 73 -50.95 -7.20 7.53
N LEU A 74 -50.33 -8.19 8.19
CA LEU A 74 -51.04 -9.25 8.89
C LEU A 74 -51.59 -8.82 10.27
N PHE A 75 -50.92 -7.86 10.91
CA PHE A 75 -51.27 -7.33 12.24
C PHE A 75 -51.27 -5.79 12.20
N PRO A 76 -52.30 -5.17 11.59
CA PRO A 76 -52.41 -3.72 11.50
C PRO A 76 -52.68 -3.04 12.86
#